data_AF-A0A3M1AJS9-F1
#
_entry.id   AF-A0A3M1AJS9-F1
#
_cell.length_a   1.000
_cell.length_b   1.000
_cell.length_c   1.000
_cell.angle_alpha   90.00
_cell.angle_beta   90.00
_cell.angle_gamma   90.00
#
_symmetry.space_group_name_H-M   'P 1'
#
loop_
_entity.id
_entity.type
_entity.pdbx_description
1 polymer ?
#
loop_
_entity_poly.entity_id
_entity_poly.type
_entity_poly.pdbx_seq_one_letter_code
_entity_poly.pdbx_strand_id
1 'polypeptide(L)'
;PEGVPTPTQEAPKRLPTLFFVELVSDTLGSFELGNLNQMIAASFEELGEYHLVGGEELKLRILQKYDADLERKLKELDERINAGREKMINGDMAGALVDLERAKELLEEEKVRQNANFDYSQVDLFLGSTLASLGKTEEAVEAYRRFMEKTPQSEILPETVPIEFIERFEELRAEHEQAPKGVVSIVSEPPFANVYLDGSLRGVTPLTIDNLTFGDHDIRIEIEDYKTLYAKLTIDSTELKSLSVTLQPNDGPQRFEQYIEEIRTAADPGAKAQKSHLLGDLLKVDYVVAGNLIQSTTSPPRPEDPLLAGVSPTNRYTLFLYMTDAVRGVLVRSAGVVIRGDFSDAEKKIRGLVGLFSQKPEVNEILQPFVARKAKEDATVSLETLGLVDALVAPQEEVPKAPKRKSIFQKWWFWTIVGGVAVAGATTGVILATQGNEGVGGSSAAVVFDFEL
;
A
#
# COMPACT_ATOMS: atom_id res chain seq x y z
N PRO A 1 -43.95 16.38 20.28
CA PRO A 1 -42.88 15.98 21.21
C PRO A 1 -43.08 14.54 21.65
N GLU A 2 -42.40 13.60 21.00
CA GLU A 2 -42.07 12.30 21.57
C GLU A 2 -40.80 11.83 20.85
N GLY A 3 -39.75 11.64 21.64
CA GLY A 3 -38.38 11.45 21.17
C GLY A 3 -38.19 10.06 20.59
N VAL A 4 -37.73 10.02 19.35
CA VAL A 4 -37.01 8.87 18.83
C VAL A 4 -35.59 8.96 19.42
N PRO A 5 -35.11 7.96 20.18
CA PRO A 5 -33.71 7.95 20.57
C PRO A 5 -32.88 7.71 19.32
N THR A 6 -32.16 8.74 18.87
CA THR A 6 -31.10 8.58 17.89
C THR A 6 -30.09 7.61 18.49
N PRO A 7 -29.82 6.44 17.88
CA PRO A 7 -28.68 5.66 18.30
C PRO A 7 -27.47 6.53 17.97
N THR A 8 -26.77 6.99 19.01
CA THR A 8 -25.40 7.46 18.87
C THR A 8 -24.63 6.27 18.33
N GLN A 9 -24.51 6.16 16.99
CA GLN A 9 -23.55 5.26 16.38
C GLN A 9 -22.20 5.80 16.82
N GLU A 10 -21.70 5.30 17.95
CA GLU A 10 -20.29 5.40 18.27
C GLU A 10 -19.54 4.92 17.04
N ALA A 11 -18.75 5.81 16.44
CA ALA A 11 -17.92 5.46 15.30
C ALA A 11 -17.15 4.17 15.68
N PRO A 12 -17.11 3.15 14.82
CA PRO A 12 -16.47 1.90 15.13
C PRO A 12 -15.06 2.18 15.65
N LYS A 13 -14.77 1.69 16.85
CA LYS A 13 -13.51 1.93 17.53
C LYS A 13 -12.40 1.35 16.66
N ARG A 14 -11.59 2.21 16.04
CA ARG A 14 -10.45 1.78 15.22
C ARG A 14 -9.52 0.94 16.09
N LEU A 15 -9.18 -0.25 15.61
CA LEU A 15 -8.18 -1.08 16.26
C LEU A 15 -6.83 -0.35 16.25
N PRO A 16 -6.03 -0.46 17.33
CA PRO A 16 -4.67 0.04 17.31
C PRO A 16 -3.85 -0.67 16.24
N THR A 17 -3.01 0.08 15.56
CA THR A 17 -2.14 -0.40 14.48
C THR A 17 -0.87 -1.02 15.05
N LEU A 18 -0.47 -2.17 14.49
CA LEU A 18 0.69 -2.92 14.92
C LEU A 18 1.57 -3.25 13.72
N PHE A 19 2.87 -3.03 13.88
CA PHE A 19 3.89 -3.47 12.92
C PHE A 19 4.78 -4.53 13.55
N PHE A 20 4.96 -5.66 12.86
CA PHE A 20 5.86 -6.73 13.29
C PHE A 20 7.19 -6.62 12.55
N VAL A 21 8.28 -6.44 13.32
CA VAL A 21 9.65 -6.51 12.82
C VAL A 21 10.01 -7.99 12.66
N GLU A 22 10.26 -8.38 11.41
CA GLU A 22 10.62 -9.76 11.06
C GLU A 22 11.81 -10.28 11.85
N LEU A 23 11.74 -11.56 12.23
CA LEU A 23 12.82 -12.27 12.89
C LEU A 23 14.05 -12.37 11.98
N VAL A 24 15.22 -12.23 12.57
CA VAL A 24 16.50 -12.54 11.94
C VAL A 24 17.26 -13.54 12.81
N SER A 25 17.97 -14.45 12.14
CA SER A 25 18.81 -15.43 12.80
C SER A 25 20.04 -15.71 11.94
N ASP A 26 21.20 -15.80 12.58
CA ASP A 26 22.45 -16.24 11.94
C ASP A 26 22.50 -17.76 11.79
N THR A 27 21.55 -18.48 12.42
CA THR A 27 21.56 -19.95 12.55
C THR A 27 20.45 -20.65 11.78
N LEU A 28 19.39 -19.92 11.40
CA LEU A 28 18.25 -20.47 10.69
C LEU A 28 18.20 -19.97 9.25
N GLY A 29 17.74 -20.84 8.35
CA GLY A 29 17.52 -20.50 6.96
C GLY A 29 16.37 -19.50 6.78
N SER A 30 16.35 -18.86 5.62
CA SER A 30 15.29 -17.91 5.25
C SER A 30 13.92 -18.57 5.17
N PHE A 31 13.85 -19.87 4.86
CA PHE A 31 12.60 -20.62 4.80
C PHE A 31 11.97 -20.79 6.18
N GLU A 32 12.74 -21.26 7.17
CA GLU A 32 12.26 -21.44 8.53
C GLU A 32 11.87 -20.10 9.18
N LEU A 33 12.67 -19.05 8.96
CA LEU A 33 12.36 -17.70 9.44
C LEU A 33 11.08 -17.14 8.82
N GLY A 34 10.89 -17.32 7.51
CA GLY A 34 9.67 -16.93 6.80
C GLY A 34 8.43 -17.60 7.40
N ASN A 35 8.48 -18.91 7.64
CA ASN A 35 7.37 -19.65 8.25
C ASN A 35 7.05 -19.16 9.67
N LEU A 36 8.07 -18.88 10.49
CA LEU A 36 7.87 -18.35 11.84
C LEU A 36 7.25 -16.95 11.81
N ASN A 37 7.72 -16.06 10.92
CA ASN A 37 7.16 -14.73 10.75
C ASN A 37 5.68 -14.79 10.36
N GLN A 38 5.32 -15.67 9.41
CA GLN A 38 3.92 -15.89 9.02
C GLN A 38 3.06 -16.41 10.16
N MET A 39 3.55 -17.39 10.94
CA MET A 39 2.82 -17.91 12.11
C MET A 39 2.57 -16.82 13.16
N ILE A 40 3.54 -15.94 13.40
CA ILE A 40 3.41 -14.83 14.35
C ILE A 40 2.38 -13.81 13.84
N ALA A 41 2.51 -13.37 12.59
CA ALA A 41 1.58 -12.44 11.94
C ALA A 41 0.14 -12.97 11.98
N ALA A 42 -0.08 -14.21 11.51
CA ALA A 42 -1.39 -14.86 11.52
C ALA A 42 -1.97 -14.98 12.94
N SER A 43 -1.13 -15.26 13.94
CA SER A 43 -1.58 -15.32 15.34
C SER A 43 -2.03 -13.95 15.87
N PHE A 44 -1.41 -12.84 15.45
CA PHE A 44 -1.86 -11.50 15.83
C PHE A 44 -3.15 -11.10 15.11
N GLU A 45 -3.31 -11.47 13.83
CA GLU A 45 -4.55 -11.28 13.09
C GLU A 45 -5.71 -12.07 13.71
N GLU A 46 -5.49 -13.33 14.09
CA GLU A 46 -6.49 -14.18 14.77
C GLU A 46 -6.98 -13.58 16.10
N LEU A 47 -6.17 -12.78 16.80
CA LEU A 47 -6.59 -12.12 18.03
C LEU A 47 -7.69 -11.09 17.80
N GLY A 48 -7.70 -10.42 16.65
CA GLY A 48 -8.68 -9.36 16.33
C GLY A 48 -8.59 -8.08 17.20
N GLU A 49 -7.55 -7.94 18.02
CA GLU A 49 -7.33 -6.80 18.92
C GLU A 49 -6.48 -5.69 18.27
N TYR A 50 -5.81 -5.97 17.15
CA TYR A 50 -4.90 -5.06 16.46
C TYR A 50 -5.12 -5.09 14.95
N HIS A 51 -4.87 -3.96 14.29
CA HIS A 51 -4.74 -3.89 12.84
C HIS A 51 -3.28 -4.11 12.45
N LEU A 52 -2.96 -5.28 11.89
CA LEU A 52 -1.61 -5.59 11.43
C LEU A 52 -1.34 -4.86 10.12
N VAL A 53 -0.28 -4.06 10.07
CA VAL A 53 0.12 -3.35 8.85
C VAL A 53 0.69 -4.36 7.84
N GLY A 54 -0.07 -4.63 6.77
CA GLY A 54 0.28 -5.56 5.70
C GLY A 54 1.11 -4.94 4.57
N GLY A 55 1.41 -5.71 3.52
CA GLY A 55 2.41 -5.34 2.50
C GLY A 55 2.17 -4.05 1.71
N GLU A 56 0.99 -3.88 1.09
CA GLU A 56 0.68 -2.66 0.33
C GLU A 56 0.60 -1.43 1.24
N GLU A 57 -0.04 -1.58 2.39
CA GLU A 57 -0.13 -0.53 3.41
C GLU A 57 1.25 -0.12 3.93
N LEU A 58 2.10 -1.10 4.24
CA LEU A 58 3.48 -0.88 4.66
C LEU A 58 4.26 -0.11 3.60
N LYS A 59 4.12 -0.49 2.33
CA LYS A 59 4.77 0.22 1.21
C LYS A 59 4.33 1.68 1.16
N LEU A 60 3.03 1.95 1.27
CA LEU A 60 2.51 3.32 1.27
C LEU A 60 2.99 4.12 2.49
N ARG A 61 3.06 3.48 3.67
CA ARG A 61 3.57 4.10 4.90
C ARG A 61 5.06 4.42 4.81
N ILE A 62 5.88 3.48 4.33
CA ILE A 62 7.31 3.66 4.07
C ILE A 62 7.54 4.79 3.06
N LEU A 63 6.76 4.82 1.98
CA LEU A 63 6.81 5.88 0.98
C LEU A 63 6.22 7.20 1.49
N GLN A 64 5.74 7.28 2.73
CA GLN A 64 5.10 8.48 3.30
C GLN A 64 3.92 8.96 2.43
N LYS A 65 3.27 8.03 1.71
CA LYS A 65 2.09 8.24 0.88
C LYS A 65 0.80 7.76 1.58
N TYR A 66 0.94 7.09 2.72
CA TYR A 66 -0.19 6.58 3.47
C TYR A 66 -1.03 7.70 4.10
N ASP A 67 -2.30 7.72 3.77
CA ASP A 67 -3.33 8.54 4.42
C ASP A 67 -4.61 7.68 4.48
N ALA A 68 -4.94 7.20 5.68
CA ALA A 68 -6.04 6.26 5.89
C ALA A 68 -7.41 6.84 5.48
N ASP A 69 -7.59 8.16 5.61
CA ASP A 69 -8.83 8.81 5.18
C ASP A 69 -8.89 8.88 3.65
N LEU A 70 -7.77 9.23 3.02
CA LEU A 70 -7.63 9.24 1.56
C LEU A 70 -7.82 7.85 0.95
N GLU A 71 -7.18 6.81 1.48
CA GLU A 71 -7.34 5.44 0.99
C GLU A 71 -8.80 4.98 1.04
N ARG A 72 -9.48 5.27 2.16
CA ARG A 72 -10.91 4.97 2.30
C ARG A 72 -11.74 5.71 1.25
N LYS A 73 -11.44 6.98 0.99
CA LYS A 73 -12.14 7.79 -0.02
C LYS A 73 -11.86 7.35 -1.45
N LEU A 74 -10.62 6.96 -1.77
CA LEU A 74 -10.25 6.41 -3.07
C LEU A 74 -10.94 5.06 -3.31
N LYS A 75 -11.00 4.22 -2.28
CA LYS A 75 -11.76 2.96 -2.34
C LYS A 75 -13.26 3.22 -2.54
N GLU A 76 -13.85 4.15 -1.79
CA GLU A 76 -15.25 4.53 -1.97
C GLU A 76 -15.49 5.08 -3.39
N LEU A 77 -14.58 5.91 -3.91
CA LEU A 77 -14.65 6.45 -5.27
C LEU A 77 -14.72 5.31 -6.32
N ASP A 78 -13.80 4.34 -6.25
CA ASP A 78 -13.79 3.20 -7.16
C ASP A 78 -15.06 2.36 -7.06
N GLU A 79 -15.51 2.06 -5.84
CA GLU A 79 -16.75 1.32 -5.59
C GLU A 79 -17.97 2.04 -6.18
N ARG A 80 -18.07 3.36 -6.02
CA ARG A 80 -19.17 4.18 -6.53
C ARG A 80 -19.17 4.26 -8.06
N ILE A 81 -18.01 4.46 -8.68
CA ILE A 81 -17.91 4.48 -10.15
C ILE A 81 -18.34 3.13 -10.74
N ASN A 82 -17.87 2.03 -10.16
CA ASN A 82 -18.20 0.68 -10.63
C ASN A 82 -19.67 0.35 -10.42
N ALA A 83 -20.22 0.64 -9.24
CA ALA A 83 -21.65 0.44 -8.94
C ALA A 83 -22.54 1.29 -9.86
N GLY A 84 -22.17 2.54 -10.11
CA GLY A 84 -22.86 3.43 -11.05
C GLY A 84 -22.91 2.83 -12.45
N ARG A 85 -21.76 2.40 -12.97
CA ARG A 85 -21.65 1.77 -14.30
C ARG A 85 -22.46 0.48 -14.40
N GLU A 86 -22.39 -0.40 -13.41
CA GLU A 86 -23.16 -1.65 -13.39
C GLU A 86 -24.66 -1.37 -13.44
N LYS A 87 -25.13 -0.40 -12.67
CA LYS A 87 -26.54 0.02 -12.67
C LYS A 87 -26.98 0.61 -14.00
N MET A 88 -26.14 1.39 -14.68
CA MET A 88 -26.42 1.87 -16.04
C MET A 88 -26.61 0.70 -17.01
N ILE A 89 -25.72 -0.31 -16.97
CA ILE A 89 -25.80 -1.51 -17.81
C ILE A 89 -27.11 -2.28 -17.55
N ASN A 90 -27.54 -2.33 -16.29
CA ASN A 90 -28.77 -2.99 -15.88
C ASN A 90 -30.04 -2.13 -16.07
N GLY A 91 -29.92 -0.90 -16.59
CA GLY A 91 -31.03 0.03 -16.82
C GLY A 91 -31.54 0.77 -15.58
N ASP A 92 -30.90 0.60 -14.41
CA ASP A 92 -31.21 1.35 -13.19
C ASP A 92 -30.53 2.73 -13.19
N MET A 93 -31.01 3.62 -14.05
CA MET A 93 -30.44 4.96 -14.20
C MET A 93 -30.58 5.82 -12.93
N ALA A 94 -31.66 5.64 -12.16
CA ALA A 94 -31.87 6.36 -10.91
C ALA A 94 -30.85 5.93 -9.84
N GLY A 95 -30.61 4.63 -9.69
CA GLY A 95 -29.58 4.11 -8.79
C GLY A 95 -28.16 4.47 -9.26
N ALA A 96 -27.91 4.48 -10.58
CA ALA A 96 -26.63 4.91 -11.13
C ALA A 96 -26.33 6.37 -10.82
N LEU A 97 -27.33 7.25 -10.94
CA LEU A 97 -27.17 8.68 -10.64
C LEU A 97 -26.68 8.90 -9.22
N VAL A 98 -27.25 8.19 -8.24
CA VAL A 98 -26.85 8.30 -6.83
C VAL A 98 -25.37 7.97 -6.62
N ASP A 99 -24.88 6.87 -7.21
CA ASP A 99 -23.48 6.49 -7.04
C ASP A 99 -22.53 7.42 -7.78
N LEU A 100 -22.89 7.84 -8.99
CA LEU A 100 -22.05 8.75 -9.80
C LEU A 100 -21.99 10.16 -9.22
N GLU A 101 -23.08 10.68 -8.63
CA GLU A 101 -23.06 11.95 -7.89
C GLU A 101 -22.14 11.85 -6.68
N ARG A 102 -22.18 10.72 -5.95
CA ARG A 102 -21.27 10.49 -4.84
C ARG A 102 -19.80 10.41 -5.28
N ALA A 103 -19.53 9.77 -6.41
CA ALA A 103 -18.19 9.75 -7.01
C ALA A 103 -17.71 11.17 -7.37
N LYS A 104 -18.60 12.00 -7.96
CA LYS A 104 -18.30 13.40 -8.25
C LYS A 104 -17.99 14.20 -6.99
N GLU A 105 -18.78 14.07 -5.93
CA GLU A 105 -18.52 14.73 -4.65
C GLU A 105 -17.14 14.39 -4.08
N LEU A 106 -16.76 13.10 -4.11
CA LEU A 106 -15.42 12.67 -3.67
C LEU A 106 -14.31 13.34 -4.49
N LEU A 107 -14.54 13.52 -5.80
CA LEU A 107 -13.63 14.24 -6.69
C LEU A 107 -13.66 15.77 -6.51
N GLU A 108 -14.51 16.34 -5.66
CA GLU A 108 -14.38 17.76 -5.28
C GLU A 108 -13.24 17.97 -4.27
N GLU A 109 -12.82 16.91 -3.57
CA GLU A 109 -11.68 16.96 -2.67
C GLU A 109 -10.35 16.94 -3.44
N GLU A 110 -9.52 17.96 -3.22
CA GLU A 110 -8.24 18.12 -3.92
C GLU A 110 -7.31 16.91 -3.74
N LYS A 111 -7.19 16.38 -2.51
CA LYS A 111 -6.37 15.20 -2.25
C LYS A 111 -6.84 13.98 -3.04
N VAL A 112 -8.16 13.78 -3.17
CA VAL A 112 -8.73 12.67 -3.94
C VAL A 112 -8.40 12.84 -5.42
N ARG A 113 -8.65 14.03 -6.00
CA ARG A 113 -8.25 14.32 -7.40
C ARG A 113 -6.76 14.23 -7.66
N GLN A 114 -5.93 14.51 -6.68
CA GLN A 114 -4.49 14.38 -6.85
C GLN A 114 -4.07 12.91 -6.89
N ASN A 115 -4.73 12.04 -6.12
CA ASN A 115 -4.27 10.68 -5.88
C ASN A 115 -5.04 9.58 -6.61
N ALA A 116 -6.18 9.88 -7.21
CA ALA A 116 -6.91 8.89 -7.97
C ALA A 116 -6.17 8.51 -9.27
N ASN A 117 -6.21 7.21 -9.57
CA ASN A 117 -5.63 6.61 -10.76
C ASN A 117 -6.74 6.32 -11.77
N PHE A 118 -7.56 7.33 -12.02
CA PHE A 118 -8.74 7.23 -12.87
C PHE A 118 -8.89 8.53 -13.66
N ASP A 119 -9.36 8.44 -14.90
CA ASP A 119 -9.66 9.61 -15.70
C ASP A 119 -10.98 10.23 -15.22
N TYR A 120 -10.90 11.33 -14.45
CA TYR A 120 -12.07 11.94 -13.82
C TYR A 120 -13.10 12.44 -14.83
N SER A 121 -12.69 12.70 -16.07
CA SER A 121 -13.64 13.07 -17.11
C SER A 121 -14.70 11.97 -17.26
N GLN A 122 -14.34 10.69 -17.14
CA GLN A 122 -15.29 9.59 -17.31
C GLN A 122 -16.45 9.62 -16.31
N VAL A 123 -16.27 10.18 -15.10
CA VAL A 123 -17.39 10.37 -14.15
C VAL A 123 -18.41 11.35 -14.72
N ASP A 124 -17.94 12.46 -15.30
CA ASP A 124 -18.79 13.45 -15.95
C ASP A 124 -19.47 12.87 -17.21
N LEU A 125 -18.80 12.00 -17.97
CA LEU A 125 -19.40 11.27 -19.10
C LEU A 125 -20.56 10.36 -18.64
N PHE A 126 -20.31 9.51 -17.63
CA PHE A 126 -21.33 8.61 -17.10
C PHE A 126 -22.50 9.37 -16.48
N LEU A 127 -22.23 10.47 -15.77
CA LEU A 127 -23.26 11.38 -15.27
C LEU A 127 -24.09 11.96 -16.41
N GLY A 128 -23.45 12.49 -17.46
CA GLY A 128 -24.14 13.04 -18.62
C GLY A 128 -25.10 12.04 -19.26
N SER A 129 -24.63 10.82 -19.53
CA SER A 129 -25.48 9.77 -20.14
C SER A 129 -26.59 9.29 -19.21
N THR A 130 -26.34 9.21 -17.90
CA THR A 130 -27.36 8.85 -16.90
C THR A 130 -28.44 9.92 -16.79
N LEU A 131 -28.05 11.19 -16.69
CA LEU A 131 -28.95 12.33 -16.61
C LEU A 131 -29.80 12.48 -17.88
N ALA A 132 -29.18 12.28 -19.05
CA ALA A 132 -29.87 12.31 -20.34
C ALA A 132 -30.94 11.21 -20.42
N SER A 133 -30.61 9.98 -19.99
CA SER A 133 -31.56 8.86 -19.95
C SER A 133 -32.74 9.07 -18.98
N LEU A 134 -32.56 9.93 -17.97
CA LEU A 134 -33.60 10.33 -17.03
C LEU A 134 -34.41 11.56 -17.49
N GLY A 135 -34.12 12.12 -18.66
CA GLY A 135 -34.76 13.33 -19.19
C GLY A 135 -34.32 14.64 -18.50
N LYS A 136 -33.21 14.61 -17.74
CA LYS A 136 -32.65 15.79 -17.07
C LYS A 136 -31.70 16.54 -17.99
N THR A 137 -32.26 17.18 -19.01
CA THR A 137 -31.51 17.67 -20.17
C THR A 137 -30.40 18.66 -19.83
N GLU A 138 -30.71 19.71 -19.07
CA GLU A 138 -29.74 20.77 -18.74
C GLU A 138 -28.58 20.25 -17.88
N GLU A 139 -28.87 19.39 -16.90
CA GLU A 139 -27.85 18.77 -16.05
C GLU A 139 -26.92 17.85 -16.86
N ALA A 140 -27.48 17.12 -17.83
CA ALA A 140 -26.71 16.27 -18.73
C ALA A 140 -25.75 17.06 -19.62
N VAL A 141 -26.24 18.15 -20.22
CA VAL A 141 -25.44 19.07 -21.05
C VAL A 141 -24.26 19.65 -20.27
N GLU A 142 -24.50 20.04 -19.01
CA GLU A 142 -23.44 20.55 -18.15
C GLU A 142 -22.40 19.47 -17.80
N ALA A 143 -22.83 18.23 -17.57
CA ALA A 143 -21.92 17.12 -17.34
C ALA A 143 -21.06 16.81 -18.59
N TYR A 144 -21.66 16.78 -19.78
CA TYR A 144 -20.89 16.60 -21.01
C TYR A 144 -19.93 17.76 -21.30
N ARG A 145 -20.30 19.01 -20.98
CA ARG A 145 -19.39 20.15 -21.09
C ARG A 145 -18.14 19.93 -20.23
N ARG A 146 -18.31 19.58 -18.94
CA ARG A 146 -17.18 19.30 -18.03
C ARG A 146 -16.31 18.13 -18.51
N PHE A 147 -16.92 17.12 -19.14
CA PHE A 147 -16.16 16.05 -19.78
C PHE A 147 -15.30 16.57 -20.94
N MET A 148 -15.89 17.34 -21.86
CA MET A 148 -15.17 17.88 -23.01
C MET A 148 -14.03 18.82 -22.60
N GLU A 149 -14.27 19.65 -21.58
CA GLU A 149 -13.26 20.54 -21.00
C GLU A 149 -12.01 19.78 -20.53
N LYS A 150 -12.14 18.55 -20.05
CA LYS A 150 -11.02 17.72 -19.56
C LYS A 150 -10.42 16.81 -20.63
N THR A 151 -11.20 16.44 -21.64
CA THR A 151 -10.80 15.44 -22.63
C THR A 151 -10.98 15.94 -24.07
N PRO A 152 -10.09 16.83 -24.55
CA PRO A 152 -10.16 17.39 -25.90
C PRO A 152 -9.83 16.43 -27.05
N GLN A 153 -9.38 15.21 -26.75
CA GLN A 153 -9.04 14.20 -27.75
C GLN A 153 -10.04 13.05 -27.84
N SER A 154 -11.07 12.99 -26.97
CA SER A 154 -12.04 11.89 -27.02
C SER A 154 -13.10 12.16 -28.09
N GLU A 155 -13.10 11.33 -29.12
CA GLU A 155 -14.27 11.17 -29.98
C GLU A 155 -15.39 10.54 -29.15
N ILE A 156 -16.20 11.34 -28.46
CA ILE A 156 -17.51 10.84 -28.02
C ILE A 156 -18.25 10.42 -29.30
N LEU A 157 -18.50 9.13 -29.44
CA LEU A 157 -19.29 8.63 -30.56
C LEU A 157 -20.74 9.06 -30.32
N PRO A 158 -21.42 9.63 -31.33
CA PRO A 158 -22.84 10.04 -31.24
C PRO A 158 -23.76 8.94 -30.70
N GLU A 159 -23.38 7.67 -30.88
CA GLU A 159 -24.08 6.49 -30.39
C GLU A 159 -24.19 6.39 -28.86
N THR A 160 -23.32 7.10 -28.12
CA THR A 160 -23.32 7.16 -26.65
C THR A 160 -24.17 8.29 -26.08
N VAL A 161 -24.68 9.16 -26.95
CA VAL A 161 -25.51 10.32 -26.64
C VAL A 161 -26.94 10.03 -27.11
N PRO A 162 -27.98 10.18 -26.28
CA PRO A 162 -29.34 9.90 -26.73
C PRO A 162 -29.74 10.81 -27.90
N ILE A 163 -30.55 10.29 -28.84
CA ILE A 163 -30.83 10.94 -30.14
C ILE A 163 -31.32 12.39 -29.99
N GLU A 164 -32.16 12.64 -28.99
CA GLU A 164 -32.71 13.98 -28.66
C GLU A 164 -31.66 14.99 -28.17
N PHE A 165 -30.44 14.55 -27.87
CA PHE A 165 -29.32 15.36 -27.42
C PHE A 165 -28.26 15.60 -28.49
N ILE A 166 -28.35 14.92 -29.65
CA ILE A 166 -27.32 14.98 -30.68
C ILE A 166 -27.06 16.42 -31.14
N GLU A 167 -28.10 17.20 -31.44
CA GLU A 167 -27.93 18.58 -31.92
C GLU A 167 -27.20 19.46 -30.88
N ARG A 168 -27.63 19.42 -29.62
CA ARG A 168 -27.01 20.22 -28.55
C ARG A 168 -25.58 19.77 -28.22
N PHE A 169 -25.35 18.47 -28.32
CA PHE A 169 -24.04 17.87 -28.13
C PHE A 169 -23.07 18.23 -29.27
N GLU A 170 -23.55 18.23 -30.51
CA GLU A 170 -22.80 18.66 -31.69
C GLU A 170 -22.44 20.14 -31.62
N GLU A 171 -23.34 21.00 -31.12
CA GLU A 171 -23.03 22.41 -30.86
C GLU A 171 -21.88 22.57 -29.85
N LEU A 172 -21.94 21.86 -28.71
CA LEU A 172 -20.88 21.88 -27.71
C LEU A 172 -19.56 21.35 -28.27
N ARG A 173 -19.61 20.27 -29.06
CA ARG A 173 -18.44 19.73 -29.73
C ARG A 173 -17.82 20.75 -30.69
N ALA A 174 -18.63 21.40 -31.52
CA ALA A 174 -18.16 22.38 -32.49
C ALA A 174 -17.54 23.60 -31.81
N GLU A 175 -18.16 24.10 -30.73
CA GLU A 175 -17.59 25.16 -29.89
C GLU A 175 -16.24 24.72 -29.31
N HIS A 176 -16.19 23.50 -28.79
CA HIS A 176 -14.99 22.96 -28.16
C HIS A 176 -13.84 22.67 -29.14
N GLU A 177 -14.15 22.28 -30.38
CA GLU A 177 -13.19 22.04 -31.45
C GLU A 177 -12.58 23.36 -31.97
N GLN A 178 -13.39 24.44 -32.00
CA GLN A 178 -12.93 25.77 -32.37
C GLN A 178 -12.24 26.52 -31.23
N ALA A 179 -12.40 26.05 -29.98
CA ALA A 179 -11.76 26.66 -28.83
C ALA A 179 -10.22 26.60 -28.95
N PRO A 180 -9.50 27.68 -28.56
CA PRO A 180 -8.05 27.69 -28.62
C PRO A 180 -7.46 26.60 -27.72
N LYS A 181 -6.37 26.00 -28.18
CA LYS A 181 -5.70 24.90 -27.49
C LYS A 181 -4.25 25.25 -27.16
N GLY A 182 -3.82 24.89 -25.97
CA GLY A 182 -2.46 25.06 -25.50
C GLY A 182 -1.62 23.81 -25.73
N VAL A 183 -0.31 23.99 -25.52
CA VAL A 183 0.68 22.91 -25.51
C VAL A 183 1.64 23.13 -24.36
N VAL A 184 1.99 22.05 -23.66
CA VAL A 184 2.93 22.08 -22.54
C VAL A 184 4.06 21.08 -22.78
N SER A 185 5.30 21.51 -22.54
CA SER A 185 6.48 20.65 -22.45
C SER A 185 6.87 20.49 -20.98
N ILE A 186 6.92 19.24 -20.52
CA ILE A 186 7.18 18.87 -19.13
C ILE A 186 8.50 18.10 -19.07
N VAL A 187 9.42 18.59 -18.23
CA VAL A 187 10.73 17.97 -17.97
C VAL A 187 10.90 17.78 -16.47
N SER A 188 11.46 16.65 -16.05
CA SER A 188 11.78 16.40 -14.64
C SER A 188 13.24 16.02 -14.45
N GLU A 189 13.73 16.30 -13.24
CA GLU A 189 14.97 15.75 -12.69
C GLU A 189 14.61 14.95 -11.41
N PRO A 190 14.85 13.63 -11.37
CA PRO A 190 15.39 12.78 -12.44
C PRO A 190 14.44 12.64 -13.65
N PRO A 191 14.95 12.25 -14.83
CA PRO A 191 14.13 11.96 -16.01
C PRO A 191 13.32 10.66 -15.85
N PHE A 192 12.40 10.41 -16.80
CA PHE A 192 11.53 9.22 -16.84
C PHE A 192 10.49 9.15 -15.71
N ALA A 193 10.02 10.31 -15.23
CA ALA A 193 8.91 10.38 -14.28
C ALA A 193 7.56 10.26 -15.02
N ASN A 194 6.65 9.43 -14.50
CA ASN A 194 5.28 9.34 -14.98
C ASN A 194 4.58 10.68 -14.81
N VAL A 195 3.85 11.10 -15.83
CA VAL A 195 3.05 12.33 -15.83
C VAL A 195 1.59 11.98 -16.00
N TYR A 196 0.80 12.35 -15.01
CA TYR A 196 -0.66 12.27 -15.02
C TYR A 196 -1.22 13.68 -15.16
N LEU A 197 -2.23 13.82 -16.02
CA LEU A 197 -2.98 15.06 -16.24
C LEU A 197 -4.46 14.74 -16.04
N ASP A 198 -5.10 15.43 -15.10
CA ASP A 198 -6.50 15.24 -14.72
C ASP A 198 -6.87 13.79 -14.38
N GLY A 199 -5.94 13.12 -13.68
CA GLY A 199 -6.07 11.72 -13.26
C GLY A 199 -5.65 10.67 -14.32
N SER A 200 -5.46 11.08 -15.58
CA SER A 200 -5.09 10.19 -16.68
C SER A 200 -3.58 10.17 -16.94
N LEU A 201 -2.98 8.98 -17.11
CA LEU A 201 -1.56 8.82 -17.45
C LEU A 201 -1.30 9.28 -18.89
N ARG A 202 -0.42 10.27 -19.07
CA ARG A 202 -0.09 10.84 -20.39
C ARG A 202 1.24 10.35 -20.95
N GLY A 203 2.14 9.86 -20.09
CA GLY A 203 3.46 9.35 -20.51
C GLY A 203 4.53 9.57 -19.44
N VAL A 204 5.79 9.63 -19.88
CA VAL A 204 6.96 9.87 -19.01
C VAL A 204 7.77 11.08 -19.48
N THR A 205 8.40 11.80 -18.55
CA THR A 205 9.26 12.96 -18.88
C THR A 205 10.57 12.55 -19.58
N PRO A 206 11.11 13.39 -20.48
CA PRO A 206 10.51 14.60 -21.07
C PRO A 206 9.28 14.29 -21.91
N LEU A 207 8.19 15.04 -21.70
CA LEU A 207 6.89 14.83 -22.35
C LEU A 207 6.35 16.14 -22.89
N THR A 208 5.88 16.16 -24.14
CA THR A 208 5.07 17.26 -24.67
C THR A 208 3.62 16.81 -24.78
N ILE A 209 2.70 17.57 -24.23
CA ILE A 209 1.25 17.33 -24.29
C ILE A 209 0.63 18.51 -25.05
N ASP A 210 0.01 18.21 -26.19
CA ASP A 210 -0.67 19.18 -27.03
C ASP A 210 -2.20 19.09 -26.89
N ASN A 211 -2.91 19.92 -27.66
CA ASN A 211 -4.36 19.98 -27.69
C ASN A 211 -5.01 20.18 -26.30
N LEU A 212 -4.36 20.91 -25.39
CA LEU A 212 -4.90 21.17 -24.06
C LEU A 212 -5.95 22.26 -24.11
N THR A 213 -7.05 22.08 -23.42
CA THR A 213 -8.05 23.14 -23.22
C THR A 213 -7.47 24.28 -22.41
N PHE A 214 -8.05 25.47 -22.57
CA PHE A 214 -7.72 26.58 -21.69
C PHE A 214 -8.41 26.36 -20.34
N GLY A 215 -7.71 26.64 -19.24
CA GLY A 215 -8.19 26.38 -17.89
C GLY A 215 -7.13 25.78 -16.98
N ASP A 216 -7.55 25.36 -15.79
CA ASP A 216 -6.69 24.71 -14.81
C ASP A 216 -6.74 23.19 -14.98
N HIS A 217 -5.56 22.57 -15.01
CA HIS A 217 -5.39 21.12 -15.03
C HIS A 217 -4.63 20.65 -13.79
N ASP A 218 -5.05 19.52 -13.23
CA ASP A 218 -4.34 18.88 -12.11
C ASP A 218 -3.21 18.00 -12.67
N ILE A 219 -1.96 18.34 -12.36
CA ILE A 219 -0.78 17.54 -12.70
C ILE A 219 -0.33 16.72 -11.49
N ARG A 220 -0.09 15.43 -11.71
CA ARG A 220 0.70 14.58 -10.82
C ARG A 220 1.93 14.05 -11.56
N ILE A 221 3.11 14.26 -10.99
CA ILE A 221 4.37 13.71 -11.49
C ILE A 221 4.97 12.77 -10.44
N GLU A 222 5.28 11.55 -10.84
CA GLU A 222 5.82 10.54 -9.94
C GLU A 222 6.90 9.69 -10.57
N ILE A 223 7.87 9.30 -9.75
CA ILE A 223 8.87 8.29 -10.07
C ILE A 223 9.18 7.51 -8.79
N GLU A 224 9.58 6.25 -8.94
CA GLU A 224 9.95 5.39 -7.82
C GLU A 224 11.05 6.04 -6.96
N ASP A 225 10.97 5.87 -5.63
CA ASP A 225 11.90 6.46 -4.64
C ASP A 225 11.90 7.99 -4.54
N TYR A 226 10.93 8.69 -5.14
CA TYR A 226 10.76 10.13 -4.99
C TYR A 226 9.38 10.47 -4.43
N LYS A 227 9.28 11.66 -3.83
CA LYS A 227 8.01 12.23 -3.42
C LYS A 227 7.20 12.58 -4.67
N THR A 228 5.92 12.21 -4.65
CA THR A 228 4.98 12.61 -5.70
C THR A 228 4.83 14.14 -5.69
N LEU A 229 4.94 14.75 -6.86
CA LEU A 229 4.71 16.18 -7.05
C LEU A 229 3.28 16.39 -7.56
N TYR A 230 2.54 17.23 -6.86
CA TYR A 230 1.25 17.76 -7.29
C TYR A 230 1.40 19.22 -7.68
N ALA A 231 0.86 19.59 -8.83
CA ALA A 231 0.87 20.96 -9.30
C ALA A 231 -0.41 21.27 -10.08
N LYS A 232 -0.84 22.54 -10.03
CA LYS A 232 -1.85 23.05 -10.95
C LYS A 232 -1.17 23.64 -12.18
N LEU A 233 -1.62 23.26 -13.36
CA LEU A 233 -1.20 23.82 -14.64
C LEU A 233 -2.33 24.64 -15.24
N THR A 234 -2.20 25.95 -15.25
CA THR A 234 -3.11 26.82 -16.00
C THR A 234 -2.67 26.92 -17.45
N ILE A 235 -3.55 26.64 -18.40
CA ILE A 235 -3.38 26.88 -19.83
C ILE A 235 -4.22 28.09 -20.21
N ASP A 236 -3.58 29.16 -20.66
CA ASP A 236 -4.21 30.46 -20.95
C ASP A 236 -3.76 31.07 -22.30
N SER A 237 -2.89 30.36 -23.03
CA SER A 237 -2.41 30.74 -24.35
C SER A 237 -2.14 29.50 -25.22
N THR A 238 -2.06 29.73 -26.53
CA THR A 238 -1.67 28.70 -27.51
C THR A 238 -0.15 28.54 -27.64
N GLU A 239 0.63 29.36 -26.92
CA GLU A 239 2.09 29.29 -26.92
C GLU A 239 2.58 28.09 -26.11
N LEU A 240 3.78 27.60 -26.44
CA LEU A 240 4.39 26.48 -25.72
C LEU A 240 4.72 26.89 -24.28
N LYS A 241 3.98 26.33 -23.33
CA LYS A 241 4.30 26.44 -21.91
C LYS A 241 5.35 25.41 -21.52
N SER A 242 6.38 25.83 -20.79
CA SER A 242 7.43 24.92 -20.31
C SER A 242 7.33 24.74 -18.80
N LEU A 243 7.26 23.48 -18.35
CA LEU A 243 7.28 23.09 -16.94
C LEU A 243 8.54 22.25 -16.68
N SER A 244 9.45 22.76 -15.85
CA SER A 244 10.64 22.02 -15.40
C SER A 244 10.57 21.81 -13.90
N VAL A 245 10.64 20.56 -13.46
CA VAL A 245 10.50 20.18 -12.04
C VAL A 245 11.71 19.39 -11.56
N THR A 246 12.09 19.60 -10.31
CA THR A 246 13.08 18.75 -9.62
C THR A 246 12.37 18.01 -8.51
N LEU A 247 12.31 16.69 -8.61
CA LEU A 247 11.62 15.85 -7.64
C LEU A 247 12.51 15.67 -6.40
N GLN A 248 11.87 15.65 -5.23
CA GLN A 248 12.57 15.39 -3.99
C GLN A 248 12.69 13.89 -3.76
N PRO A 249 13.89 13.36 -3.50
CA PRO A 249 14.04 11.97 -3.10
C PRO A 249 13.19 11.64 -1.87
N ASN A 250 12.63 10.45 -1.88
CA ASN A 250 11.95 9.85 -0.75
C ASN A 250 12.97 9.05 0.06
N ASP A 251 13.25 9.50 1.28
CA ASP A 251 14.19 8.84 2.18
C ASP A 251 13.52 7.82 3.11
N GLY A 252 12.19 7.70 3.04
CA GLY A 252 11.40 6.76 3.82
C GLY A 252 11.89 5.30 3.73
N PRO A 253 12.13 4.74 2.53
CA PRO A 253 12.70 3.40 2.39
C PRO A 253 14.02 3.22 3.14
N GLN A 254 14.86 4.23 3.18
CA GLN A 254 16.21 4.08 3.73
C GLN A 254 16.24 4.33 5.22
N ARG A 255 15.36 5.21 5.71
CA ARG A 255 15.05 5.34 7.14
C ARG A 255 14.44 4.04 7.67
N PHE A 256 13.52 3.43 6.93
CA PHE A 256 12.91 2.15 7.32
C PHE A 256 13.97 1.07 7.54
N GLU A 257 14.83 0.83 6.56
CA GLU A 257 15.93 -0.15 6.67
C GLU A 257 16.88 0.18 7.85
N GLN A 258 17.25 1.45 7.99
CA GLN A 258 18.07 1.89 9.10
C GLN A 258 17.42 1.60 10.45
N TYR A 259 16.13 1.96 10.63
CA TYR A 259 15.42 1.80 11.89
C TYR A 259 15.18 0.32 12.24
N ILE A 260 14.88 -0.52 11.24
CA ILE A 260 14.78 -1.97 11.41
C ILE A 260 16.10 -2.53 11.95
N GLU A 261 17.23 -2.14 11.34
CA GLU A 261 18.55 -2.63 11.77
C GLU A 261 18.94 -2.10 13.14
N GLU A 262 18.64 -0.84 13.44
CA GLU A 262 18.86 -0.25 14.77
C GLU A 262 18.07 -0.99 15.86
N ILE A 263 16.83 -1.38 15.61
CA ILE A 263 16.00 -2.17 16.54
C ILE A 263 16.54 -3.59 16.63
N ARG A 264 16.95 -4.20 15.52
CA ARG A 264 17.49 -5.56 15.51
C ARG A 264 18.75 -5.69 16.37
N THR A 265 19.68 -4.76 16.20
CA THR A 265 21.00 -4.75 16.86
C THR A 265 21.01 -4.15 18.26
N ALA A 266 19.89 -3.61 18.73
CA ALA A 266 19.80 -3.07 20.09
C ALA A 266 20.05 -4.14 21.16
N ALA A 267 20.83 -3.78 22.18
CA ALA A 267 21.39 -4.69 23.18
C ALA A 267 20.34 -5.39 24.04
N ASP A 268 19.26 -4.70 24.39
CA ASP A 268 18.24 -5.18 25.31
C ASP A 268 16.82 -4.73 24.90
N PRO A 269 15.75 -5.32 25.49
CA PRO A 269 14.38 -4.98 25.16
C PRO A 269 13.99 -3.50 25.37
N GLY A 270 14.59 -2.84 26.36
CA GLY A 270 14.40 -1.41 26.61
C GLY A 270 15.02 -0.55 25.51
N ALA A 271 16.23 -0.88 25.08
CA ALA A 271 16.87 -0.23 23.94
C ALA A 271 16.10 -0.46 22.62
N LYS A 272 15.58 -1.68 22.40
CA LYS A 272 14.65 -1.96 21.28
C LYS A 272 13.42 -1.07 21.33
N ALA A 273 12.85 -0.91 22.53
CA ALA A 273 11.65 -0.11 22.72
C ALA A 273 11.90 1.38 22.40
N GLN A 274 12.98 1.97 22.92
CA GLN A 274 13.33 3.36 22.65
C GLN A 274 13.48 3.64 21.15
N LYS A 275 14.13 2.73 20.41
CA LYS A 275 14.34 2.87 18.96
C LYS A 275 13.08 2.61 18.14
N SER A 276 12.13 1.82 18.66
CA SER A 276 10.88 1.52 17.97
C SER A 276 10.01 2.76 17.75
N HIS A 277 10.22 3.83 18.52
CA HIS A 277 9.57 5.12 18.27
C HIS A 277 9.87 5.68 16.87
N LEU A 278 11.07 5.44 16.33
CA LEU A 278 11.46 5.87 14.99
C LEU A 278 10.59 5.21 13.90
N LEU A 279 10.25 3.92 14.07
CA LEU A 279 9.31 3.23 13.21
C LEU A 279 7.86 3.67 13.46
N GLY A 280 7.49 3.93 14.72
CA GLY A 280 6.19 4.53 15.05
C GLY A 280 5.93 5.82 14.30
N ASP A 281 6.92 6.71 14.28
CA ASP A 281 6.86 7.99 13.58
C ASP A 281 6.86 7.86 12.06
N LEU A 282 7.70 6.97 11.52
CA LEU A 282 7.81 6.75 10.07
C LEU A 282 6.56 6.07 9.51
N LEU A 283 6.12 5.00 10.17
CA LEU A 283 5.03 4.17 9.70
C LEU A 283 3.66 4.64 10.19
N LYS A 284 3.59 5.55 11.18
CA LYS A 284 2.35 5.96 11.85
C LYS A 284 1.62 4.79 12.50
N VAL A 285 2.36 3.99 13.28
CA VAL A 285 1.82 2.82 14.00
C VAL A 285 1.80 3.03 15.51
N ASP A 286 0.82 2.44 16.19
CA ASP A 286 0.67 2.54 17.65
C ASP A 286 1.64 1.59 18.36
N TYR A 287 1.82 0.39 17.82
CA TYR A 287 2.67 -0.64 18.40
C TYR A 287 3.68 -1.19 17.41
N VAL A 288 4.87 -1.51 17.93
CA VAL A 288 5.88 -2.29 17.23
C VAL A 288 6.15 -3.56 18.03
N VAL A 289 6.08 -4.71 17.36
CA VAL A 289 6.48 -5.99 17.92
C VAL A 289 7.79 -6.40 17.28
N ALA A 290 8.84 -6.57 18.09
CA ALA A 290 10.11 -7.11 17.64
C ALA A 290 10.38 -8.44 18.32
N GLY A 291 11.03 -9.36 17.60
CA GLY A 291 11.37 -10.67 18.14
C GLY A 291 12.85 -11.00 18.07
N ASN A 292 13.29 -11.84 19.01
CA ASN A 292 14.61 -12.47 18.99
C ASN A 292 14.45 -13.98 19.02
N LEU A 293 15.25 -14.70 18.23
CA LEU A 293 15.25 -16.15 18.19
C LEU A 293 16.63 -16.67 18.56
N ILE A 294 16.74 -17.29 19.74
CA ILE A 294 18.02 -17.72 20.30
C ILE A 294 18.11 -19.24 20.24
N GLN A 295 19.08 -19.77 19.51
CA GLN A 295 19.37 -21.20 19.53
C GLN A 295 19.94 -21.60 20.90
N SER A 296 19.32 -22.58 21.54
CA SER A 296 19.78 -23.17 22.79
C SER A 296 20.32 -24.57 22.47
N THR A 297 21.64 -24.76 22.52
CA THR A 297 22.27 -26.08 22.39
C THR A 297 22.25 -26.78 23.75
N THR A 298 21.52 -27.89 23.90
CA THR A 298 21.66 -28.72 25.10
C THR A 298 22.71 -29.81 24.86
N SER A 299 23.95 -29.59 25.34
CA SER A 299 25.08 -30.54 25.41
C SER A 299 25.52 -31.25 24.11
N PRO A 300 26.80 -31.66 23.99
CA PRO A 300 27.28 -32.38 22.81
C PRO A 300 26.50 -33.71 22.63
N PRO A 301 26.27 -34.14 21.38
CA PRO A 301 25.53 -35.37 21.10
C PRO A 301 26.23 -36.56 21.77
N ARG A 302 25.49 -37.40 22.48
CA ARG A 302 25.98 -38.74 22.81
C ARG A 302 26.07 -39.54 21.51
N PRO A 303 27.19 -40.24 21.25
CA PRO A 303 27.46 -40.83 19.94
C PRO A 303 26.75 -42.18 19.79
N GLU A 304 25.42 -42.24 19.64
CA GLU A 304 24.72 -43.52 19.41
C GLU A 304 23.47 -43.35 18.54
N ASP A 305 23.65 -43.37 17.20
CA ASP A 305 22.84 -44.11 16.21
C ASP A 305 23.19 -43.60 14.78
N PRO A 306 23.88 -44.40 13.93
CA PRO A 306 24.22 -44.02 12.54
C PRO A 306 23.01 -43.69 11.65
N LEU A 307 21.80 -44.09 12.03
CA LEU A 307 20.57 -43.84 11.28
C LEU A 307 19.96 -42.45 11.52
N LEU A 308 20.48 -41.67 12.48
CA LEU A 308 19.98 -40.33 12.86
C LEU A 308 20.95 -39.19 12.52
N ALA A 309 21.97 -39.46 11.71
CA ALA A 309 22.97 -38.49 11.28
C ALA A 309 22.38 -37.44 10.31
N GLY A 310 21.70 -36.42 10.85
CA GLY A 310 21.22 -35.29 10.05
C GLY A 310 20.20 -34.38 10.73
N VAL A 311 19.50 -34.86 11.77
CA VAL A 311 18.57 -34.03 12.56
C VAL A 311 18.91 -34.27 14.02
N SER A 312 19.55 -33.32 14.69
CA SER A 312 19.76 -33.42 16.13
C SER A 312 18.45 -33.06 16.86
N PRO A 313 17.73 -33.99 17.49
CA PRO A 313 16.50 -33.72 18.24
C PRO A 313 16.71 -32.83 19.49
N THR A 314 17.94 -32.37 19.73
CA THR A 314 18.34 -31.52 20.85
C THR A 314 18.36 -30.03 20.56
N ASN A 315 18.24 -29.59 19.30
CA ASN A 315 18.15 -28.16 19.02
C ASN A 315 16.83 -27.61 19.57
N ARG A 316 16.90 -26.56 20.37
CA ARG A 316 15.76 -25.79 20.84
C ARG A 316 15.99 -24.34 20.47
N TYR A 317 14.91 -23.63 20.16
CA TYR A 317 14.95 -22.20 19.92
C TYR A 317 14.10 -21.50 20.96
N THR A 318 14.64 -20.48 21.60
CA THR A 318 13.82 -19.61 22.46
C THR A 318 13.42 -18.39 21.64
N LEU A 319 12.12 -18.29 21.34
CA LEU A 319 11.52 -17.13 20.70
C LEU A 319 11.08 -16.16 21.80
N PHE A 320 11.60 -14.94 21.77
CA PHE A 320 11.11 -13.83 22.57
C PHE A 320 10.41 -12.81 21.67
N LEU A 321 9.27 -12.28 22.12
CA LEU A 321 8.57 -11.17 21.49
C LEU A 321 8.49 -10.00 22.49
N TYR A 322 8.72 -8.79 21.97
CA TYR A 322 8.69 -7.54 22.72
C TYR A 322 7.73 -6.59 22.02
N MET A 323 6.65 -6.20 22.71
CA MET A 323 5.69 -5.22 22.22
C MET A 323 5.97 -3.87 22.85
N THR A 324 6.13 -2.88 21.99
CA THR A 324 6.49 -1.51 22.34
C THR A 324 5.39 -0.56 21.93
N ASP A 325 5.07 0.41 22.79
CA ASP A 325 4.32 1.61 22.43
C ASP A 325 5.21 2.46 21.53
N ALA A 326 4.91 2.47 20.24
CA ALA A 326 5.74 3.12 19.23
C ALA A 326 5.55 4.64 19.20
N VAL A 327 4.56 5.18 19.91
CA VAL A 327 4.42 6.62 20.10
C VAL A 327 5.35 7.11 21.21
N ARG A 328 5.51 6.33 22.28
CA ARG A 328 6.30 6.71 23.45
C ARG A 328 7.71 6.11 23.47
N GLY A 329 7.97 5.08 22.67
CA GLY A 329 9.21 4.32 22.70
C GLY A 329 9.40 3.51 23.99
N VAL A 330 8.31 2.97 24.55
CA VAL A 330 8.32 2.28 25.86
C VAL A 330 7.87 0.83 25.71
N LEU A 331 8.62 -0.09 26.33
CA LEU A 331 8.26 -1.51 26.37
C LEU A 331 6.96 -1.69 27.15
N VAL A 332 5.96 -2.28 26.51
CA VAL A 332 4.63 -2.52 27.10
C VAL A 332 4.51 -3.97 27.58
N ARG A 333 4.99 -4.92 26.78
CA ARG A 333 4.97 -6.35 27.11
C ARG A 333 6.18 -7.07 26.54
N SER A 334 6.57 -8.15 27.21
CA SER A 334 7.51 -9.13 26.67
C SER A 334 7.08 -10.53 27.08
N ALA A 335 7.21 -11.49 26.18
CA ALA A 335 6.97 -12.89 26.49
C ALA A 335 7.92 -13.78 25.67
N GLY A 336 8.14 -15.01 26.12
CA GLY A 336 8.96 -15.96 25.38
C GLY A 336 8.48 -17.39 25.49
N VAL A 337 8.81 -18.18 24.47
CA VAL A 337 8.47 -19.60 24.40
C VAL A 337 9.64 -20.38 23.80
N VAL A 338 9.85 -21.60 24.29
CA VAL A 338 10.86 -22.52 23.74
C VAL A 338 10.21 -23.38 22.68
N ILE A 339 10.68 -23.34 21.45
CA ILE A 339 10.22 -24.12 20.30
C ILE A 339 11.22 -25.26 20.05
N ARG A 340 10.73 -26.44 19.67
CA ARG A 340 11.61 -27.55 19.26
C ARG A 340 12.30 -27.23 17.94
N GLY A 341 13.51 -27.74 17.74
CA GLY A 341 14.29 -27.52 16.53
C GLY A 341 13.71 -28.17 15.27
N ASP A 342 12.78 -29.13 15.43
CA ASP A 342 11.98 -29.69 14.34
C ASP A 342 10.73 -28.84 14.01
N PHE A 343 10.51 -27.75 14.76
CA PHE A 343 9.36 -26.85 14.67
C PHE A 343 7.98 -27.52 14.78
N SER A 344 7.91 -28.78 15.22
CA SER A 344 6.66 -29.54 15.27
C SER A 344 5.63 -28.98 16.25
N ASP A 345 6.09 -28.19 17.22
CA ASP A 345 5.27 -27.53 18.24
C ASP A 345 5.22 -26.01 18.12
N ALA A 346 5.78 -25.45 17.03
CA ALA A 346 5.91 -24.01 16.82
C ALA A 346 4.55 -23.30 16.79
N GLU A 347 3.62 -23.76 15.96
CA GLU A 347 2.32 -23.11 15.79
C GLU A 347 1.55 -22.98 17.11
N LYS A 348 1.36 -24.10 17.83
CA LYS A 348 0.67 -24.12 19.12
C LYS A 348 1.34 -23.19 20.14
N LYS A 349 2.68 -23.16 20.14
CA LYS A 349 3.46 -22.34 21.07
C LYS A 349 3.44 -20.86 20.73
N ILE A 350 3.49 -20.50 19.45
CA ILE A 350 3.39 -19.12 18.97
C ILE A 350 1.99 -18.58 19.23
N ARG A 351 0.94 -19.35 18.94
CA ARG A 351 -0.45 -18.95 19.25
C ARG A 351 -0.63 -18.69 20.74
N GLY A 352 -0.12 -19.60 21.59
CA GLY A 352 -0.14 -19.42 23.05
C GLY A 352 0.67 -18.21 23.52
N LEU A 353 1.82 -17.94 22.90
CA LEU A 353 2.68 -16.80 23.17
C LEU A 353 1.97 -15.48 22.81
N VAL A 354 1.44 -15.38 21.59
CA VAL A 354 0.73 -14.20 21.07
C VAL A 354 -0.55 -13.94 21.87
N GLY A 355 -1.24 -14.99 22.33
CA GLY A 355 -2.37 -14.89 23.26
C GLY A 355 -2.10 -14.06 24.53
N LEU A 356 -0.84 -13.98 24.98
CA LEU A 356 -0.44 -13.15 26.13
C LEU A 356 -0.49 -11.63 25.85
N PHE A 357 -0.61 -11.23 24.59
CA PHE A 357 -0.67 -9.84 24.14
C PHE A 357 -2.11 -9.32 23.93
N SER A 358 -3.13 -10.14 24.18
CA SER A 358 -4.56 -9.80 24.03
C SER A 358 -5.15 -8.88 25.12
N GLN A 359 -4.44 -8.66 26.23
CA GLN A 359 -4.95 -7.82 27.31
C GLN A 359 -4.73 -6.32 27.00
N LYS A 360 -5.57 -5.43 27.54
CA LYS A 360 -5.34 -3.98 27.45
C LYS A 360 -3.98 -3.60 28.02
N PRO A 361 -3.23 -2.66 27.42
CA PRO A 361 -1.98 -2.15 27.95
C PRO A 361 -2.27 -1.41 29.26
N GLU A 362 -2.36 -2.16 30.36
CA GLU A 362 -2.21 -1.56 31.68
C GLU A 362 -0.74 -1.15 31.77
N VAL A 363 -0.52 0.16 31.76
CA VAL A 363 0.75 0.77 32.16
C VAL A 363 1.00 0.29 33.58
N ASN A 364 1.74 -0.80 33.76
CA ASN A 364 2.16 -1.23 35.08
C ASN A 364 3.51 -1.95 35.04
N GLU A 365 4.35 -1.50 35.94
CA GLU A 365 5.73 -1.88 36.22
C GLU A 365 5.89 -3.41 36.38
N ILE A 366 6.21 -4.13 35.30
CA ILE A 366 6.61 -5.54 35.42
C ILE A 366 7.90 -5.78 34.65
N LEU A 367 8.98 -5.13 35.08
CA LEU A 367 10.34 -5.57 34.74
C LEU A 367 11.14 -6.07 35.95
N GLN A 368 10.71 -5.81 37.18
CA GLN A 368 11.52 -6.14 38.36
C GLN A 368 11.34 -7.59 38.86
N PRO A 369 10.13 -8.18 38.98
CA PRO A 369 10.01 -9.47 39.69
C PRO A 369 10.37 -10.71 38.85
N PHE A 370 10.16 -10.72 37.53
CA PHE A 370 10.31 -11.94 36.72
C PHE A 370 11.77 -12.18 36.29
N VAL A 371 12.48 -11.11 35.92
CA VAL A 371 13.93 -11.16 35.64
C VAL A 371 14.70 -11.47 36.93
N ALA A 372 14.32 -10.88 38.07
CA ALA A 372 14.94 -11.15 39.36
C ALA A 372 14.66 -12.58 39.88
N ARG A 373 13.50 -13.17 39.57
CA ARG A 373 13.16 -14.53 39.99
C ARG A 373 13.89 -15.58 39.15
N LYS A 374 14.02 -15.39 37.84
CA LYS A 374 14.77 -16.29 36.95
C LYS A 374 16.30 -16.19 37.13
N ALA A 375 16.83 -14.98 37.38
CA ALA A 375 18.23 -14.78 37.73
C ALA A 375 18.63 -15.39 39.09
N LYS A 376 17.65 -15.67 39.97
CA LYS A 376 17.88 -16.37 41.25
C LYS A 376 17.82 -17.89 41.13
N GLU A 377 17.09 -18.42 40.15
CA GLU A 377 16.84 -19.86 39.99
C GLU A 377 17.89 -20.54 39.09
N ASP A 378 18.44 -19.84 38.10
CA ASP A 378 19.48 -20.36 37.20
C ASP A 378 20.87 -19.82 37.60
N ALA A 379 21.54 -20.49 38.55
CA ALA A 379 22.90 -20.17 39.00
C ALA A 379 24.01 -20.36 37.94
N THR A 380 23.67 -20.36 36.65
CA THR A 380 24.61 -20.47 35.51
C THR A 380 24.47 -19.35 34.49
N VAL A 381 23.63 -18.34 34.74
CA VAL A 381 23.56 -17.13 33.89
C VAL A 381 24.16 -15.98 34.69
N SER A 382 25.42 -15.63 34.42
CA SER A 382 26.04 -14.45 35.02
C SER A 382 25.24 -13.22 34.59
N LEU A 383 24.92 -12.33 35.53
CA LEU A 383 24.19 -11.07 35.30
C LEU A 383 24.87 -10.16 34.24
N GLU A 384 26.13 -10.42 33.88
CA GLU A 384 26.83 -9.84 32.74
C GLU A 384 26.21 -10.20 31.37
N THR A 385 25.56 -11.37 31.23
CA THR A 385 24.93 -11.81 29.96
C THR A 385 23.56 -11.19 29.68
N LEU A 386 22.98 -10.47 30.65
CA LEU A 386 21.69 -9.78 30.49
C LEU A 386 21.83 -8.26 30.26
N GLY A 387 23.07 -7.74 30.12
CA GLY A 387 23.33 -6.36 29.67
C GLY A 387 22.78 -5.23 30.56
N LEU A 388 22.39 -5.52 31.80
CA LEU A 388 21.54 -4.63 32.60
C LEU A 388 22.26 -3.71 33.60
N VAL A 389 23.59 -3.49 33.47
CA VAL A 389 24.33 -2.67 34.45
C VAL A 389 24.99 -1.39 33.89
N ASP A 390 25.28 -1.27 32.60
CA ASP A 390 26.10 -0.13 32.10
C ASP A 390 25.32 1.02 31.42
N ALA A 391 24.00 1.08 31.55
CA ALA A 391 23.18 2.16 30.97
C ALA A 391 23.28 3.53 31.70
N LEU A 392 24.41 3.85 32.34
CA LEU A 392 24.60 5.13 33.06
C LEU A 392 25.83 5.96 32.66
N VAL A 393 26.61 5.61 31.63
CA VAL A 393 27.69 6.50 31.15
C VAL A 393 27.83 6.49 29.62
N ALA A 394 27.55 7.63 28.99
CA ALA A 394 27.92 7.95 27.61
C ALA A 394 29.38 8.45 27.55
N PRO A 395 30.07 8.34 26.38
CA PRO A 395 30.12 9.50 25.49
C PRO A 395 30.12 9.18 23.97
N GLN A 396 29.86 10.24 23.20
CA GLN A 396 29.80 10.36 21.74
C GLN A 396 31.13 9.99 21.04
N GLU A 397 31.08 9.46 19.80
CA GLU A 397 31.97 9.91 18.71
C GLU A 397 31.61 9.43 17.28
N GLU A 398 31.79 10.40 16.37
CA GLU A 398 31.86 10.57 14.90
C GLU A 398 31.52 9.49 13.84
N VAL A 399 30.85 9.99 12.80
CA VAL A 399 30.48 9.35 11.51
C VAL A 399 31.63 9.41 10.49
N PRO A 400 31.84 8.34 9.70
CA PRO A 400 32.41 8.49 8.35
C PRO A 400 31.54 7.92 7.21
N LYS A 401 31.87 8.41 6.01
CA LYS A 401 31.03 8.61 4.80
C LYS A 401 30.56 7.37 4.04
N ALA A 402 29.41 7.57 3.38
CA ALA A 402 28.67 6.63 2.54
C ALA A 402 29.42 6.13 1.28
N PRO A 403 29.31 4.83 0.94
CA PRO A 403 29.54 4.35 -0.41
C PRO A 403 28.28 4.42 -1.29
N LYS A 404 28.49 4.63 -2.60
CA LYS A 404 27.47 4.77 -3.65
C LYS A 404 26.51 3.59 -3.70
N ARG A 405 25.21 3.87 -3.59
CA ARG A 405 24.11 2.89 -3.59
C ARG A 405 23.88 2.29 -4.98
N LYS A 406 23.77 0.97 -5.07
CA LYS A 406 22.96 0.29 -6.08
C LYS A 406 21.58 0.06 -5.48
N SER A 407 20.53 0.39 -6.24
CA SER A 407 19.12 0.25 -5.84
C SER A 407 18.82 -1.18 -5.35
N ILE A 408 18.16 -1.28 -4.20
CA ILE A 408 17.87 -2.55 -3.50
C ILE A 408 16.59 -3.21 -4.05
N PHE A 409 15.77 -2.47 -4.81
CA PHE A 409 14.55 -2.97 -5.43
C PHE A 409 14.77 -3.99 -6.57
N GLN A 410 16.03 -4.32 -6.89
CA GLN A 410 16.40 -5.42 -7.80
C GLN A 410 16.61 -6.78 -7.10
N LYS A 411 16.34 -6.91 -5.80
CA LYS A 411 16.46 -8.19 -5.09
C LYS A 411 15.12 -8.95 -5.09
N TRP A 412 15.08 -10.05 -5.83
CA TRP A 412 13.93 -10.92 -6.09
C TRP A 412 13.18 -11.45 -4.85
N TRP A 413 13.84 -11.60 -3.69
CA TRP A 413 13.20 -12.18 -2.50
C TRP A 413 12.26 -11.23 -1.74
N PHE A 414 12.30 -9.91 -2.00
CA PHE A 414 11.37 -8.91 -1.44
C PHE A 414 9.89 -9.24 -1.77
N TRP A 415 9.63 -9.93 -2.89
CA TRP A 415 8.28 -10.25 -3.37
C TRP A 415 7.72 -11.60 -2.86
N THR A 416 8.55 -12.48 -2.29
CA THR A 416 8.12 -13.83 -1.87
C THR A 416 7.40 -13.87 -0.52
N ILE A 417 7.51 -12.82 0.31
CA ILE A 417 6.91 -12.79 1.65
C ILE A 417 5.62 -11.96 1.66
N VAL A 418 5.53 -10.89 0.86
CA VAL A 418 4.28 -10.15 0.64
C VAL A 418 3.33 -10.89 -0.32
N GLY A 419 3.86 -11.80 -1.16
CA GLY A 419 3.10 -12.55 -2.16
C GLY A 419 3.01 -14.06 -1.87
N GLY A 420 2.02 -14.46 -1.08
CA GLY A 420 1.50 -15.83 -1.07
C GLY A 420 0.00 -15.76 -0.78
N VAL A 421 -0.87 -15.52 -1.77
CA VAL A 421 -1.21 -16.44 -2.86
C VAL A 421 -1.47 -15.69 -4.17
N ALA A 422 -0.70 -15.99 -5.22
CA ALA A 422 -1.15 -15.89 -6.61
C ALA A 422 -0.33 -16.85 -7.48
N VAL A 423 -0.62 -18.16 -7.39
CA VAL A 423 -0.20 -19.11 -8.42
C VAL A 423 -1.40 -20.00 -8.80
N ALA A 424 -2.23 -19.44 -9.68
CA ALA A 424 -2.97 -20.11 -10.76
C ALA A 424 -3.64 -18.99 -11.58
N GLY A 425 -3.25 -18.65 -12.81
CA GLY A 425 -2.34 -19.33 -13.72
C GLY A 425 -1.64 -18.38 -14.67
N ALA A 426 -0.41 -18.76 -14.99
CA ALA A 426 0.35 -18.26 -16.13
C ALA A 426 -0.11 -18.99 -17.40
N THR A 427 -0.28 -18.23 -18.46
CA THR A 427 0.06 -18.55 -19.86
C THR A 427 0.38 -20.01 -20.19
N THR A 428 -0.44 -20.63 -21.04
CA THR A 428 0.05 -21.61 -22.02
C THR A 428 -0.79 -21.50 -23.29
N GLY A 429 -0.15 -21.10 -24.39
CA GLY A 429 -0.74 -21.06 -25.70
C GLY A 429 -1.08 -22.45 -26.21
N VAL A 430 -2.18 -22.52 -26.97
CA VAL A 430 -2.47 -23.67 -27.82
C VAL A 430 -2.13 -23.29 -29.25
N ILE A 431 -1.19 -24.05 -29.79
CA ILE A 431 -0.79 -24.14 -31.18
C ILE A 431 -2.01 -24.53 -32.03
N LEU A 432 -2.25 -23.75 -33.09
CA LEU A 432 -3.11 -24.11 -34.22
C LEU A 432 -2.52 -25.33 -34.94
N ALA A 433 -3.28 -26.42 -35.02
CA ALA A 433 -3.11 -27.45 -36.02
C ALA A 433 -4.01 -27.13 -37.22
N THR A 434 -3.38 -26.83 -38.35
CA THR A 434 -3.99 -26.62 -39.66
C THR A 434 -4.50 -27.92 -40.27
N GLN A 435 -5.80 -28.02 -40.58
CA GLN A 435 -6.41 -28.71 -41.73
C GLN A 435 -7.78 -28.01 -41.92
N GLY A 436 -8.15 -27.30 -42.99
CA GLY A 436 -7.95 -27.55 -44.41
C GLY A 436 -9.28 -27.97 -45.03
N ASN A 437 -10.12 -27.03 -45.50
CA ASN A 437 -10.83 -27.13 -46.79
C ASN A 437 -11.70 -25.88 -47.11
N GLU A 438 -11.44 -25.28 -48.28
CA GLU A 438 -12.38 -24.84 -49.35
C GLU A 438 -13.76 -24.25 -48.95
N GLY A 439 -14.22 -23.07 -49.40
CA GLY A 439 -13.76 -22.09 -50.38
C GLY A 439 -14.86 -21.03 -50.65
N VAL A 440 -14.49 -19.99 -51.44
CA VAL A 440 -15.35 -18.99 -52.13
C VAL A 440 -16.10 -18.00 -51.21
N GLY A 441 -16.04 -16.67 -51.29
CA GLY A 441 -15.50 -15.70 -52.24
C GLY A 441 -16.33 -14.40 -52.07
N GLY A 442 -15.70 -13.24 -51.85
CA GLY A 442 -16.40 -11.95 -51.85
C GLY A 442 -15.78 -10.90 -50.93
N SER A 443 -15.17 -9.87 -51.53
CA SER A 443 -14.49 -8.75 -50.85
C SER A 443 -15.44 -7.80 -50.13
N SER A 444 -15.14 -7.52 -48.87
CA SER A 444 -15.49 -6.28 -48.15
C SER A 444 -14.37 -5.99 -47.15
N ALA A 445 -13.63 -4.89 -47.32
CA ALA A 445 -12.62 -4.47 -46.37
C ALA A 445 -13.30 -3.90 -45.11
N ALA A 446 -13.32 -4.70 -44.04
CA ALA A 446 -13.63 -4.25 -42.69
C ALA A 446 -12.30 -4.10 -41.93
N VAL A 447 -12.00 -2.89 -41.50
CA VAL A 447 -10.96 -2.63 -40.50
C VAL A 447 -11.61 -2.87 -39.15
N VAL A 448 -11.30 -4.02 -38.56
CA VAL A 448 -11.71 -4.40 -37.21
C VAL A 448 -10.59 -3.98 -36.25
N PHE A 449 -10.95 -3.19 -35.25
CA PHE A 449 -10.09 -2.83 -34.13
C PHE A 449 -9.99 -4.04 -33.19
N ASP A 450 -8.78 -4.59 -33.04
CA ASP A 450 -8.45 -5.51 -31.96
C ASP A 450 -8.12 -4.68 -30.71
N PHE A 451 -9.08 -4.63 -29.80
CA PHE A 451 -8.85 -4.44 -28.37
C PHE A 451 -9.52 -5.62 -27.71
N GLU A 452 -8.75 -6.56 -27.15
CA GLU A 452 -9.14 -7.56 -26.16
C GLU A 452 -7.82 -8.31 -25.84
N LEU A 453 -7.46 -8.69 -24.61
CA LEU A 453 -8.08 -8.65 -23.29
C LEU A 453 -6.99 -8.93 -22.25
#